data_AF-A0AAU3I8H7-F1
#
_entry.id   AF-A0AAU3I8H7-F1
#
_cell.length_a   1.000
_cell.length_b   1.000
_cell.length_c   1.000
_cell.angle_alpha   90.00
_cell.angle_beta   90.00
_cell.angle_gamma   90.00
#
_symmetry.space_group_name_H-M   'P 1'
#
loop_
_entity.id
_entity.type
_entity.pdbx_description
1 polymer ?
#
loop_
_entity_poly.entity_id
_entity_poly.type
_entity_poly.pdbx_seq_one_letter_code
_entity_poly.pdbx_strand_id
1 'polypeptide(L)'
;MAEDSVVDLIRMVDGEAGLEVRVLGRTMPGVLTMHDYLDAEIVVTSGFAQGRLDVCLTPDDLDSWSQILGEIAAGRDAVWMDDGRTPEIRFELSGRNGMAMIVVADMAASGTSVRVPVRLPDGWADEHHERLQRVRAAWPQEVVETSIGVYEWRR
;
A
#
# COMPACT_ATOMS: atom_id res chain seq x y z
N MET A 1 8.40 11.22 -21.74
CA MET A 1 7.75 12.15 -20.81
C MET A 1 6.36 11.61 -20.56
N ALA A 2 6.26 10.49 -19.85
CA ALA A 2 4.96 10.06 -19.33
C ALA A 2 4.68 10.97 -18.15
N GLU A 3 3.52 11.62 -18.12
CA GLU A 3 3.03 12.23 -16.89
C GLU A 3 3.01 11.10 -15.85
N ASP A 4 3.76 11.25 -14.75
CA ASP A 4 3.67 10.38 -13.58
C ASP A 4 2.22 10.46 -13.09
N SER A 5 1.38 9.57 -13.59
CA SER A 5 0.00 9.48 -13.16
C SER A 5 0.04 8.89 -11.76
N VAL A 6 -0.01 9.75 -10.75
CA VAL A 6 -0.18 9.31 -9.36
C VAL A 6 -1.49 8.52 -9.28
N VAL A 7 -1.42 7.28 -8.81
CA VAL A 7 -2.60 6.41 -8.65
C VAL A 7 -2.77 6.08 -7.17
N ASP A 8 -3.95 6.34 -6.63
CA ASP A 8 -4.29 5.92 -5.26
C ASP A 8 -4.49 4.40 -5.21
N LEU A 9 -3.64 3.70 -4.45
CA LEU A 9 -3.79 2.29 -4.11
C LEU A 9 -4.83 2.09 -3.01
N ILE A 10 -4.78 2.90 -1.96
CA ILE A 10 -5.71 2.88 -0.82
C ILE A 10 -6.29 4.28 -0.66
N ARG A 11 -7.61 4.38 -0.50
CA ARG A 11 -8.29 5.63 -0.17
C ARG A 11 -9.48 5.35 0.73
N MET A 12 -9.27 5.51 2.04
CA MET A 12 -10.28 5.34 3.07
C MET A 12 -10.40 6.64 3.86
N VAL A 13 -11.39 7.48 3.54
CA VAL A 13 -11.54 8.82 4.13
C VAL A 13 -12.97 8.98 4.67
N ASP A 14 -13.09 9.43 5.92
CA ASP A 14 -14.34 9.76 6.62
C ASP A 14 -14.19 11.14 7.29
N GLY A 15 -14.69 12.18 6.62
CA GLY A 15 -14.57 13.56 7.07
C GLY A 15 -13.11 14.02 7.15
N GLU A 16 -12.64 14.35 8.35
CA GLU A 16 -11.26 14.79 8.61
C GLU A 16 -10.29 13.65 8.94
N ALA A 17 -10.79 12.41 9.03
CA ALA A 17 -9.99 11.23 9.34
C ALA A 17 -9.84 10.32 8.12
N GLY A 18 -8.64 9.81 7.86
CA GLY A 18 -8.45 8.91 6.74
C GLY A 18 -7.05 8.37 6.56
N LEU A 19 -6.96 7.39 5.67
CA LEU A 19 -5.73 6.81 5.15
C LEU A 19 -5.77 6.88 3.62
N GLU A 20 -4.69 7.41 3.06
CA GLU A 20 -4.42 7.37 1.62
C GLU A 20 -3.05 6.74 1.39
N VAL A 21 -2.96 5.85 0.40
CA VAL A 21 -1.68 5.32 -0.09
C VAL A 21 -1.64 5.58 -1.59
N ARG A 22 -0.68 6.39 -2.02
CA ARG A 22 -0.57 6.88 -3.39
C ARG A 22 0.70 6.35 -4.02
N VAL A 23 0.58 5.68 -5.16
CA VAL A 23 1.73 5.28 -5.97
C VAL A 23 2.14 6.46 -6.83
N LEU A 24 3.38 6.90 -6.65
CA LEU A 24 3.97 8.05 -7.33
C LEU A 24 4.65 7.66 -8.64
N GLY A 25 5.20 6.44 -8.72
CA GLY A 25 5.92 5.97 -9.90
C GLY A 25 6.77 4.74 -9.60
N ARG A 26 7.77 4.46 -10.45
CA ARG A 26 8.75 3.38 -10.27
C ARG A 26 10.05 3.90 -9.69
N THR A 27 10.61 3.14 -8.75
CA THR A 27 11.99 3.35 -8.29
C THR A 27 12.97 2.79 -9.35
N MET A 28 13.78 3.63 -9.98
CA MET A 28 14.83 3.23 -10.96
C MET A 28 14.34 2.33 -12.12
N PRO A 29 13.49 2.83 -13.03
CA PRO A 29 13.01 2.05 -14.17
C PRO A 29 14.16 1.60 -15.10
N GLY A 30 14.17 0.32 -15.49
CA GLY A 30 15.13 -0.23 -16.48
C GLY A 30 16.32 -1.03 -15.95
N VAL A 31 16.38 -1.36 -14.65
CA VAL A 31 17.42 -2.25 -14.07
C VAL A 31 16.84 -3.65 -13.81
N LEU A 32 17.26 -4.60 -14.66
CA LEU A 32 16.51 -5.77 -15.13
C LEU A 32 16.13 -6.91 -14.16
N THR A 33 16.50 -6.92 -12.88
CA THR A 33 16.35 -8.18 -12.11
C THR A 33 15.90 -8.06 -10.65
N MET A 34 15.97 -6.89 -10.01
CA MET A 34 15.70 -6.76 -8.56
C MET A 34 15.00 -5.45 -8.16
N HIS A 35 14.42 -4.69 -9.11
CA HIS A 35 14.03 -3.28 -8.90
C HIS A 35 12.61 -2.92 -9.35
N ASP A 36 11.66 -3.85 -9.30
CA ASP A 36 10.26 -3.53 -9.61
C ASP A 36 9.52 -2.96 -8.38
N TYR A 37 10.14 -1.95 -7.75
CA TYR A 37 9.56 -1.25 -6.62
C TYR A 37 8.76 -0.05 -7.11
N LEU A 38 7.67 0.23 -6.40
CA LEU A 38 6.87 1.42 -6.60
C LEU A 38 7.16 2.42 -5.49
N ASP A 39 7.55 3.63 -5.87
CA ASP A 39 7.61 4.74 -4.93
C ASP A 39 6.17 5.11 -4.56
N ALA A 40 5.87 5.10 -3.27
CA ALA A 40 4.54 5.41 -2.77
C ALA A 40 4.59 6.31 -1.54
N GLU A 41 3.50 7.02 -1.31
CA GLU A 41 3.31 7.89 -0.16
C GLU A 41 2.12 7.39 0.66
N ILE A 42 2.33 7.24 1.96
CA ILE A 42 1.27 6.96 2.94
C ILE A 42 0.94 8.27 3.64
N VAL A 43 -0.33 8.66 3.57
CA VAL A 43 -0.86 9.84 4.25
C VAL A 43 -1.95 9.40 5.21
N VAL A 44 -1.75 9.67 6.49
CA VAL A 44 -2.77 9.46 7.53
C VAL A 44 -3.20 10.82 8.07
N THR A 45 -4.50 11.07 8.05
CA THR A 45 -5.10 12.35 8.46
C THR A 45 -6.09 12.16 9.59
N SER A 46 -6.17 13.17 10.45
CA SER A 46 -7.19 13.36 11.48
C SER A 46 -7.44 14.86 11.63
N GLY A 47 -8.54 15.26 12.28
CA GLY A 47 -8.80 16.67 12.59
C GLY A 47 -7.74 17.36 13.48
N PHE A 48 -6.81 16.58 14.07
CA PHE A 48 -5.75 17.10 14.93
C PHE A 48 -4.35 17.03 14.29
N ALA A 49 -4.05 15.95 13.56
CA ALA A 49 -2.71 15.66 13.05
C ALA A 49 -2.75 15.03 11.66
N GLN A 50 -1.69 15.27 10.90
CA GLN A 50 -1.42 14.64 9.62
C GLN A 50 -0.01 14.04 9.63
N GLY A 51 0.09 12.75 9.33
CA GLY A 51 1.34 12.03 9.13
C GLY A 51 1.55 11.73 7.64
N ARG A 52 2.81 11.75 7.21
CA ARG A 52 3.22 11.46 5.83
C ARG A 52 4.49 10.61 5.84
N LEU A 53 4.50 9.49 5.13
CA LEU A 53 5.63 8.58 5.03
C LEU A 53 5.86 8.20 3.57
N ASP A 54 7.12 8.28 3.14
CA ASP A 54 7.56 7.83 1.83
C ASP A 54 8.01 6.37 1.94
N VAL A 55 7.48 5.48 1.10
CA VAL A 55 7.72 4.03 1.13
C VAL A 55 8.00 3.46 -0.27
N CYS A 56 8.64 2.31 -0.32
CA CYS A 56 8.79 1.53 -1.55
C CYS A 56 7.98 0.23 -1.44
N LEU A 57 7.02 0.05 -2.34
CA LEU A 57 6.17 -1.15 -2.41
C LEU A 57 6.76 -2.17 -3.37
N THR A 58 6.79 -3.43 -2.97
CA THR A 58 7.13 -4.58 -3.82
C THR A 58 5.88 -5.11 -4.55
N PRO A 59 6.05 -5.96 -5.57
CA PRO A 59 4.93 -6.75 -6.10
C PRO A 59 4.24 -7.60 -5.01
N ASP A 60 5.02 -8.17 -4.08
CA ASP A 60 4.52 -8.94 -2.94
C ASP A 60 3.65 -8.09 -2.02
N ASP A 61 3.95 -6.79 -1.84
CA ASP A 61 3.11 -5.87 -1.07
C ASP A 61 1.74 -5.68 -1.74
N LEU A 62 1.69 -5.63 -3.07
CA LEU A 62 0.44 -5.50 -3.82
C LEU A 62 -0.39 -6.80 -3.80
N ASP A 63 0.26 -7.96 -3.78
CA ASP A 63 -0.40 -9.26 -3.62
C ASP A 63 -0.91 -9.44 -2.19
N SER A 64 -0.09 -9.08 -1.20
CA SER A 64 -0.49 -9.02 0.21
C SER A 64 -1.68 -8.09 0.39
N TRP A 65 -1.68 -6.91 -0.23
CA TRP A 65 -2.81 -5.98 -0.16
C TRP A 65 -4.11 -6.62 -0.69
N SER A 66 -4.05 -7.38 -1.78
CA SER A 66 -5.22 -8.10 -2.30
C SER A 66 -5.79 -9.10 -1.27
N GLN A 67 -4.92 -9.80 -0.54
CA GLN A 67 -5.33 -10.73 0.51
C GLN A 67 -5.96 -9.96 1.69
N ILE A 68 -5.29 -8.91 2.15
CA ILE A 68 -5.74 -8.06 3.26
C ILE A 68 -7.10 -7.41 2.94
N LEU A 69 -7.33 -6.96 1.72
CA LEU A 69 -8.63 -6.49 1.26
C LEU A 69 -9.73 -7.53 1.46
N GLY A 70 -9.47 -8.79 1.13
CA GLY A 70 -10.41 -9.90 1.34
C GLY A 70 -10.71 -10.16 2.81
N GLU A 71 -9.70 -10.06 3.68
CA GLU A 71 -9.87 -10.21 5.13
C GLU A 71 -10.76 -9.10 5.70
N ILE A 72 -10.47 -7.84 5.36
CA ILE A 72 -11.22 -6.68 5.82
C ILE A 72 -12.66 -6.73 5.27
N ALA A 73 -12.85 -7.07 3.99
CA ALA A 73 -14.18 -7.24 3.39
C ALA A 73 -15.00 -8.35 4.07
N ALA A 74 -14.33 -9.38 4.59
CA ALA A 74 -14.97 -10.44 5.35
C ALA A 74 -15.17 -10.13 6.85
N GLY A 75 -14.91 -8.88 7.26
CA GLY A 75 -15.11 -8.44 8.65
C GLY A 75 -14.01 -8.88 9.61
N ARG A 76 -12.82 -9.24 9.11
CA ARG A 76 -11.67 -9.65 9.93
C ARG A 76 -10.61 -8.57 10.03
N ASP A 77 -9.96 -8.52 11.20
CA ASP A 77 -8.79 -7.67 11.40
C ASP A 77 -7.64 -8.14 10.51
N ALA A 78 -6.83 -7.21 10.05
CA ALA A 78 -5.76 -7.50 9.11
C ALA A 78 -4.59 -6.52 9.27
N VAL A 79 -3.38 -6.97 8.94
CA VAL A 79 -2.17 -6.14 8.97
C VAL A 79 -1.47 -6.21 7.62
N TRP A 80 -1.15 -5.06 7.07
CA TRP A 80 -0.42 -4.92 5.81
C TRP A 80 0.99 -4.40 6.06
N MET A 81 1.95 -4.87 5.26
CA MET A 81 3.40 -4.66 5.44
C MET A 81 3.94 -5.19 6.79
N ASP A 82 3.46 -6.36 7.24
CA ASP A 82 3.92 -7.05 8.47
C ASP A 82 5.18 -7.92 8.25
N ASP A 83 6.05 -7.53 7.33
CA ASP A 83 7.26 -8.30 7.00
C ASP A 83 8.51 -7.80 7.74
N GLY A 84 8.31 -6.96 8.75
CA GLY A 84 9.35 -6.31 9.52
C GLY A 84 9.91 -5.04 8.87
N ARG A 85 9.49 -4.68 7.65
CA ARG A 85 9.70 -3.32 7.11
C ARG A 85 8.78 -2.36 7.85
N THR A 86 9.20 -1.10 7.98
CA THR A 86 8.34 -0.02 8.48
C THR A 86 8.01 0.93 7.35
N PRO A 87 6.78 1.48 7.33
CA PRO A 87 5.71 1.34 8.33
C PRO A 87 4.85 0.08 8.18
N GLU A 88 4.16 -0.30 9.26
CA GLU A 88 3.05 -1.27 9.25
C GLU A 88 1.70 -0.54 9.25
N ILE A 89 0.69 -1.13 8.60
CA ILE A 89 -0.70 -0.62 8.63
C ILE A 89 -1.64 -1.71 9.15
N ARG A 90 -2.31 -1.44 10.27
CA ARG A 90 -3.29 -2.36 10.87
C ARG A 90 -4.71 -1.84 10.65
N PHE A 91 -5.60 -2.75 10.30
CA PHE A 91 -7.02 -2.52 10.12
C PHE A 91 -7.75 -3.35 11.17
N GLU A 92 -8.33 -2.67 12.15
CA GLU A 92 -9.10 -3.30 13.22
C GLU A 92 -10.58 -3.02 13.02
N LEU A 93 -11.35 -4.05 12.70
CA LEU A 93 -12.76 -3.93 12.40
C LEU A 93 -13.58 -4.04 13.67
N SER A 94 -14.22 -2.92 14.00
CA SER A 94 -15.30 -2.95 14.97
C SER A 94 -16.49 -3.59 14.26
N GLY A 95 -16.78 -4.86 14.53
CA GLY A 95 -17.90 -5.63 13.92
C GLY A 95 -19.30 -5.03 14.16
N ARG A 96 -19.40 -3.79 14.63
CA ARG A 96 -20.60 -2.98 14.76
C ARG A 96 -20.40 -1.66 13.98
N ASN A 97 -21.32 -1.39 13.04
CA ASN A 97 -21.52 -0.09 12.37
C ASN A 97 -20.56 0.27 11.22
N GLY A 98 -19.84 -0.69 10.63
CA GLY A 98 -18.99 -0.44 9.46
C GLY A 98 -17.80 0.48 9.76
N MET A 99 -17.38 0.55 11.03
CA MET A 99 -16.26 1.37 11.47
C MET A 99 -14.98 0.53 11.52
N ALA A 100 -13.95 0.98 10.82
CA ALA A 100 -12.61 0.46 10.92
C ALA A 100 -11.77 1.41 11.76
N MET A 101 -10.91 0.87 12.60
CA MET A 101 -9.84 1.62 13.23
C MET A 101 -8.55 1.32 12.48
N ILE A 102 -7.97 2.35 11.87
CA ILE A 102 -6.74 2.24 11.09
C ILE A 102 -5.59 2.70 11.97
N VAL A 103 -4.54 1.89 12.06
CA VAL A 103 -3.30 2.23 12.76
C VAL A 103 -2.17 2.24 11.75
N VAL A 104 -1.45 3.35 11.65
CA VAL A 104 -0.18 3.42 10.93
C VAL A 104 0.91 3.55 11.97
N ALA A 105 1.84 2.60 12.01
CA ALA A 105 2.96 2.63 12.94
C ALA A 105 4.29 2.59 12.18
N ASP A 106 5.13 3.57 12.48
CA ASP A 106 6.49 3.67 11.95
C ASP A 106 7.48 3.66 13.12
N MET A 107 7.58 2.50 13.76
CA MET A 107 8.33 2.37 15.01
C MET A 107 9.85 2.41 14.80
N ALA A 108 10.35 2.01 13.62
CA ALA A 108 11.77 1.94 13.36
C ALA A 108 12.37 3.28 12.90
N ALA A 109 11.65 4.08 12.09
CA ALA A 109 12.18 5.35 11.60
C ALA A 109 11.77 6.54 12.49
N SER A 110 10.47 6.75 12.75
CA SER A 110 9.98 7.88 13.55
C SER A 110 9.62 7.55 15.00
N GLY A 111 9.48 6.27 15.35
CA GLY A 111 9.00 5.85 16.67
C GLY A 111 7.55 6.26 16.95
N THR A 112 6.77 6.58 15.91
CA THR A 112 5.43 7.18 16.03
C THR A 112 4.36 6.23 15.52
N SER A 113 3.19 6.25 16.16
CA SER A 113 1.97 5.63 15.62
C SER A 113 0.82 6.61 15.61
N VAL A 114 0.00 6.51 14.57
CA VAL A 114 -1.22 7.30 14.38
C VAL A 114 -2.38 6.33 14.24
N ARG A 115 -3.47 6.62 14.96
CA ARG A 115 -4.65 5.76 14.99
C ARG A 115 -5.89 6.59 14.71
N VAL A 116 -6.60 6.24 13.64
CA VAL A 116 -7.74 7.03 13.13
C VAL A 116 -8.95 6.14 12.87
N PRO A 117 -10.14 6.53 13.36
CA PRO A 117 -11.37 5.81 13.07
C PRO A 117 -11.90 6.25 11.69
N VAL A 118 -12.20 5.29 10.82
CA VAL A 118 -12.76 5.54 9.48
C VAL A 118 -14.00 4.70 9.26
N ARG A 119 -15.09 5.34 8.81
CA ARG A 119 -16.29 4.62 8.34
C ARG A 119 -16.06 4.11 6.91
N LEU A 120 -16.25 2.81 6.72
CA LEU A 120 -16.18 2.19 5.40
C LEU A 120 -17.54 2.30 4.71
N PRO A 121 -17.67 3.01 3.58
CA PRO A 121 -18.92 3.12 2.84
C PRO A 121 -19.30 1.80 2.16
N ASP A 122 -20.57 1.59 1.83
CA ASP A 122 -20.98 0.43 1.03
C ASP A 122 -20.21 0.38 -0.31
N GLY A 123 -19.80 -0.81 -0.74
CA GLY A 123 -19.04 -1.00 -1.99
C GLY A 123 -17.55 -0.63 -1.90
N TRP A 124 -17.04 -0.19 -0.76
CA TRP A 124 -15.63 0.20 -0.59
C TRP A 124 -14.65 -0.88 -1.06
N ALA A 125 -14.95 -2.16 -0.82
CA ALA A 125 -14.07 -3.26 -1.15
C ALA A 125 -13.89 -3.39 -2.68
N ASP A 126 -14.97 -3.25 -3.45
CA ASP A 126 -14.91 -3.31 -4.92
C ASP A 126 -14.11 -2.13 -5.49
N GLU A 127 -14.31 -0.92 -4.96
CA GLU A 127 -13.53 0.26 -5.35
C GLU A 127 -12.03 0.07 -5.12
N HIS A 128 -11.65 -0.57 -4.00
CA HIS A 128 -10.25 -0.84 -3.70
C HIS A 128 -9.67 -1.96 -4.57
N HIS A 129 -10.46 -2.97 -4.95
CA HIS A 129 -10.05 -3.95 -5.96
C HIS A 129 -9.78 -3.27 -7.30
N GLU A 130 -10.65 -2.37 -7.74
CA GLU A 130 -10.43 -1.62 -8.98
C GLU A 130 -9.17 -0.75 -8.92
N ARG A 131 -8.92 -0.08 -7.78
CA ARG A 131 -7.69 0.70 -7.56
C ARG A 131 -6.43 -0.18 -7.68
N LEU A 132 -6.44 -1.34 -7.04
CA LEU A 132 -5.34 -2.31 -7.16
C LEU A 132 -5.13 -2.74 -8.62
N GLN A 133 -6.21 -3.01 -9.38
CA GLN A 133 -6.08 -3.35 -10.80
C GLN A 133 -5.52 -2.19 -11.63
N ARG A 134 -5.91 -0.93 -11.34
CA ARG A 134 -5.35 0.25 -12.01
C ARG A 134 -3.85 0.39 -11.74
N VAL A 135 -3.41 0.19 -10.50
CA VAL A 135 -1.97 0.21 -10.15
C VAL A 135 -1.22 -0.88 -10.93
N ARG A 136 -1.72 -2.12 -10.91
CA ARG A 136 -1.10 -3.24 -11.65
C ARG A 136 -1.06 -2.99 -13.17
N ALA A 137 -2.06 -2.32 -13.72
CA ALA A 137 -2.10 -1.99 -15.15
C ALA A 137 -1.16 -0.83 -15.52
N ALA A 138 -1.04 0.17 -14.66
CA ALA A 138 -0.13 1.31 -14.86
C ALA A 138 1.34 0.90 -14.68
N TRP A 139 1.61 -0.05 -13.81
CA TRP A 139 2.94 -0.60 -13.56
C TRP A 139 2.92 -2.13 -13.62
N PRO A 140 2.85 -2.71 -14.84
CA PRO A 140 2.89 -4.16 -15.01
C PRO A 140 4.24 -4.71 -14.58
N GLN A 141 4.26 -5.90 -13.97
CA GLN A 141 5.51 -6.49 -13.51
C GLN A 141 6.48 -6.65 -14.69
N GLU A 142 7.64 -5.97 -14.65
CA GLU A 142 8.58 -5.95 -15.79
C GLU A 142 9.31 -7.30 -15.93
N VAL A 143 9.36 -8.08 -14.86
CA VAL A 143 10.13 -9.34 -14.78
C VAL A 143 9.23 -10.48 -14.33
N VAL A 144 8.74 -11.29 -15.27
CA VAL A 144 7.95 -12.50 -14.98
C VAL A 144 8.84 -13.71 -14.68
N GLU A 145 10.10 -13.69 -15.13
CA GLU A 145 11.05 -14.79 -14.95
C GLU A 145 12.49 -14.25 -15.10
N THR A 146 13.25 -14.15 -14.00
CA THR A 146 14.70 -14.04 -14.15
C THR A 146 15.21 -15.42 -14.50
N SER A 147 15.67 -15.61 -15.74
CA SER A 147 16.49 -16.78 -16.05
C SER A 147 17.72 -16.75 -15.13
N ILE A 148 17.72 -17.59 -14.10
CA ILE A 148 18.88 -17.75 -13.21
C ILE A 148 20.04 -18.26 -14.05
N GLY A 149 21.11 -17.47 -14.15
CA GLY A 149 22.45 -18.00 -14.41
C GLY A 149 23.01 -17.85 -15.84
N VAL A 150 23.25 -16.62 -16.29
CA VAL A 150 24.33 -16.38 -17.27
C VAL A 150 25.14 -15.16 -16.85
N TYR A 151 26.09 -15.36 -15.93
CA TYR A 151 27.24 -14.46 -15.78
C TYR A 151 28.46 -15.18 -16.34
N GLU A 152 28.83 -14.89 -17.59
CA GLU A 152 30.15 -15.24 -18.10
C GLU A 152 31.15 -14.14 -17.74
N TRP A 153 32.15 -14.48 -16.93
CA TRP A 153 33.28 -13.62 -16.66
C TRP A 153 34.33 -13.76 -17.77
N ARG A 154 34.70 -12.64 -18.42
CA ARG A 154 35.84 -12.62 -19.34
C ARG A 154 37.15 -12.81 -18.57
N ARG A 155 37.98 -13.73 -19.04
CA ARG A 155 39.39 -13.89 -18.62
C ARG A 155 40.29 -12.94 -19.41
#